data_AF-A0A1Z9JG82-F1
#
_entry.id   AF-A0A1Z9JG82-F1
#
_cell.length_a   1.000
_cell.length_b   1.000
_cell.length_c   1.000
_cell.angle_alpha   90.00
_cell.angle_beta   90.00
_cell.angle_gamma   90.00
#
_symmetry.space_group_name_H-M   'P 1'
#
loop_
_entity.id
_entity.type
_entity.pdbx_description
1 polymer ?
#
loop_
_entity_poly.entity_id
_entity_poly.type
_entity_poly.pdbx_seq_one_letter_code
_entity_poly.pdbx_strand_id
1 'polypeptide(L)'
;MVPPTAVAEASAVAIKEPVRDTILTPRFYTTDFDAMAAMDLRPNEAELEAICEEFRKDYNRHHFVRNEEFEGAADKLDPDTRRVFVEFLEQSCTSEFSGFLLYKELSRRIKQKNPLLAECFAHMARDEARHAGFLNKSMSDFGMQLDLGFLTANKDYTFFKPKFIFYATYLSEKIGYWRYIAIYRHLQKNPESKIFPIFNFFENWCQDENRHGDFFDALMKAQPDTVRGPIAKLWCRFFLLAVFATMYVRDVARKEFYEALGLDARTYDKMVIEKTNETSARVFPVVLDVNNDKFWVRLERLVTNNAALDAADQSSAPAPLKLLRKLPHWISNGAEMAKLFLMSPIDSNKFQPAVR
;
A
#
# COMPACT_ATOMS: atom_id res chain seq x y z
N MET A 1 44.63 -38.97 -14.06
CA MET A 1 43.24 -38.94 -13.54
C MET A 1 43.17 -37.80 -12.54
N VAL A 2 42.52 -36.72 -12.94
CA VAL A 2 42.27 -35.55 -12.08
C VAL A 2 40.98 -35.85 -11.30
N PRO A 3 40.94 -35.67 -9.97
CA PRO A 3 39.72 -35.91 -9.20
C PRO A 3 38.67 -34.84 -9.56
N PRO A 4 37.37 -35.19 -9.57
CA PRO A 4 36.32 -34.26 -9.95
C PRO A 4 36.21 -33.15 -8.91
N THR A 5 36.28 -31.91 -9.41
CA THR A 5 36.04 -30.67 -8.71
C THR A 5 34.65 -30.70 -8.06
N ALA A 6 34.59 -30.41 -6.76
CA ALA A 6 33.34 -30.22 -6.05
C ALA A 6 32.54 -29.11 -6.73
N VAL A 7 31.32 -29.45 -7.18
CA VAL A 7 30.31 -28.50 -7.59
C VAL A 7 29.98 -27.66 -6.37
N ALA A 8 30.16 -26.34 -6.47
CA ALA A 8 29.78 -25.39 -5.44
C ALA A 8 28.31 -25.64 -5.04
N GLU A 9 28.07 -25.88 -3.75
CA GLU A 9 26.74 -25.93 -3.19
C GLU A 9 26.02 -24.61 -3.51
N ALA A 10 24.93 -24.69 -4.27
CA ALA A 10 24.00 -23.59 -4.40
C ALA A 10 23.51 -23.24 -2.99
N SER A 11 23.88 -22.05 -2.51
CA SER A 11 23.43 -21.55 -1.21
C SER A 11 21.90 -21.63 -1.15
N ALA A 12 21.37 -22.48 -0.28
CA ALA A 12 19.93 -22.63 -0.12
C ALA A 12 19.35 -21.27 0.32
N VAL A 13 18.49 -20.69 -0.51
CA VAL A 13 17.72 -19.49 -0.17
C VAL A 13 16.87 -19.80 1.06
N ALA A 14 17.02 -19.02 2.12
CA ALA A 14 16.29 -19.26 3.36
C ALA A 14 14.82 -18.81 3.23
N ILE A 15 13.90 -19.65 3.70
CA ILE A 15 12.48 -19.28 3.87
C ILE A 15 12.37 -18.46 5.16
N LYS A 16 11.87 -17.24 5.06
CA LYS A 16 11.74 -16.32 6.19
C LYS A 16 10.43 -16.54 6.96
N GLU A 17 10.49 -16.49 8.30
CA GLU A 17 9.29 -16.51 9.14
C GLU A 17 8.53 -15.17 9.07
N PRO A 18 7.18 -15.18 9.14
CA PRO A 18 6.37 -13.96 9.06
C PRO A 18 6.70 -12.94 10.17
N VAL A 19 6.67 -11.64 9.81
CA VAL A 19 6.84 -10.53 10.75
C VAL A 19 5.75 -10.55 11.84
N ARG A 20 6.10 -10.19 13.09
CA ARG A 20 5.16 -10.08 14.21
C ARG A 20 3.98 -9.16 13.87
N ASP A 21 2.76 -9.63 14.11
CA ASP A 21 1.52 -8.88 13.84
C ASP A 21 1.43 -7.62 14.73
N THR A 22 1.28 -6.47 14.07
CA THR A 22 1.00 -5.17 14.66
C THR A 22 -0.16 -4.52 13.90
N ILE A 23 -0.67 -3.38 14.36
CA ILE A 23 -1.66 -2.60 13.58
C ILE A 23 -1.06 -2.12 12.23
N LEU A 24 0.27 -2.03 12.12
CA LEU A 24 0.97 -1.48 10.96
C LEU A 24 1.48 -2.55 9.98
N THR A 25 1.35 -3.84 10.30
CA THR A 25 1.74 -4.93 9.39
C THR A 25 0.64 -5.22 8.36
N PRO A 26 1.00 -5.50 7.10
CA PRO A 26 0.03 -5.92 6.08
C PRO A 26 -0.77 -7.15 6.56
N ARG A 27 -2.08 -7.13 6.34
CA ARG A 27 -3.02 -8.21 6.70
C ARG A 27 -3.60 -8.84 5.44
N PHE A 28 -4.09 -10.06 5.57
CA PHE A 28 -4.88 -10.72 4.53
C PHE A 28 -6.36 -10.42 4.74
N TYR A 29 -7.06 -10.08 3.66
CA TYR A 29 -8.44 -9.61 3.73
C TYR A 29 -9.43 -10.57 3.07
N THR A 30 -10.65 -10.58 3.60
CA THR A 30 -11.81 -11.25 2.99
C THR A 30 -13.04 -10.36 3.13
N THR A 31 -14.11 -10.67 2.40
CA THR A 31 -15.32 -9.82 2.36
C THR A 31 -16.59 -10.62 2.14
N ASP A 32 -17.70 -9.89 2.12
CA ASP A 32 -19.01 -10.43 1.75
C ASP A 32 -19.11 -10.53 0.22
N PHE A 33 -18.82 -11.73 -0.30
CA PHE A 33 -18.85 -12.03 -1.73
C PHE A 33 -20.25 -11.93 -2.33
N ASP A 34 -21.30 -12.24 -1.56
CA ASP A 34 -22.67 -12.15 -2.06
C ASP A 34 -23.10 -10.71 -2.20
N ALA A 35 -22.72 -9.84 -1.25
CA ALA A 35 -22.92 -8.41 -1.36
C ALA A 35 -22.14 -7.80 -2.54
N MET A 36 -20.89 -8.21 -2.76
CA MET A 36 -20.11 -7.82 -3.95
C MET A 36 -20.78 -8.28 -5.26
N ALA A 37 -21.29 -9.50 -5.29
CA ALA A 37 -21.97 -10.06 -6.45
C ALA A 37 -23.31 -9.37 -6.76
N ALA A 38 -24.00 -8.85 -5.74
CA ALA A 38 -25.30 -8.19 -5.88
C ALA A 38 -25.20 -6.71 -6.30
N MET A 39 -23.99 -6.17 -6.51
CA MET A 39 -23.78 -4.76 -6.87
C MET A 39 -24.37 -4.43 -8.22
N ASP A 40 -25.13 -3.33 -8.26
CA ASP A 40 -25.66 -2.76 -9.49
C ASP A 40 -24.62 -1.85 -10.15
N LEU A 41 -24.09 -2.26 -11.30
CA LEU A 41 -23.07 -1.48 -12.03
C LEU A 41 -23.66 -0.47 -13.02
N ARG A 42 -24.96 -0.59 -13.35
CA ARG A 42 -25.63 0.24 -14.37
C ARG A 42 -25.42 1.75 -14.20
N PRO A 43 -25.33 2.32 -12.97
CA PRO A 43 -25.11 3.76 -12.82
C PRO A 43 -23.80 4.27 -13.43
N ASN A 44 -22.81 3.41 -13.68
CA ASN A 44 -21.53 3.79 -14.28
C ASN A 44 -20.89 2.68 -15.14
N GLU A 45 -21.73 1.85 -15.77
CA GLU A 45 -21.29 0.64 -16.49
C GLU A 45 -20.35 0.94 -17.65
N ALA A 46 -20.61 2.00 -18.43
CA ALA A 46 -19.77 2.36 -19.57
C ALA A 46 -18.32 2.73 -19.19
N GLU A 47 -18.11 3.41 -18.06
CA GLU A 47 -16.76 3.70 -17.56
C GLU A 47 -16.06 2.42 -17.08
N LEU A 48 -16.79 1.53 -16.40
CA LEU A 48 -16.27 0.23 -15.96
C LEU A 48 -15.91 -0.68 -17.14
N GLU A 49 -16.71 -0.71 -18.19
CA GLU A 49 -16.41 -1.44 -19.43
C GLU A 49 -15.15 -0.89 -20.10
N ALA A 50 -15.03 0.43 -20.22
CA ALA A 50 -13.85 1.06 -20.81
C ALA A 50 -12.57 0.74 -20.03
N ILE A 51 -12.63 0.74 -18.70
CA ILE A 51 -11.51 0.34 -17.83
C ILE A 51 -11.21 -1.15 -17.99
N CYS A 52 -12.23 -2.01 -18.08
CA CYS A 52 -12.03 -3.44 -18.34
C CYS A 52 -11.34 -3.68 -19.69
N GLU A 53 -11.73 -2.94 -20.74
CA GLU A 53 -11.04 -2.99 -22.03
C GLU A 53 -9.59 -2.53 -21.94
N GLU A 54 -9.29 -1.51 -21.13
CA GLU A 54 -7.92 -1.10 -20.87
C GLU A 54 -7.12 -2.20 -20.17
N PHE A 55 -7.69 -2.85 -19.15
CA PHE A 55 -7.05 -3.98 -18.46
C PHE A 55 -6.74 -5.17 -19.36
N ARG A 56 -7.61 -5.46 -20.35
CA ARG A 56 -7.38 -6.52 -21.34
C ARG A 56 -6.14 -6.28 -22.20
N LYS A 57 -5.76 -5.02 -22.44
CA LYS A 57 -4.59 -4.67 -23.25
C LYS A 57 -3.26 -5.07 -22.59
N ASP A 58 -3.22 -5.16 -21.26
CA ASP A 58 -2.07 -5.63 -20.48
C ASP A 58 -0.74 -4.97 -20.91
N TYR A 59 -0.71 -3.63 -20.90
CA TYR A 59 0.43 -2.84 -21.37
C TYR A 59 1.77 -3.24 -20.73
N ASN A 60 1.73 -3.76 -19.49
CA ASN A 60 2.91 -4.13 -18.71
C ASN A 60 3.28 -5.63 -18.76
N ARG A 61 2.65 -6.42 -19.66
CA ARG A 61 2.86 -7.88 -19.75
C ARG A 61 4.32 -8.32 -19.79
N HIS A 62 5.17 -7.57 -20.49
CA HIS A 62 6.58 -7.90 -20.72
C HIS A 62 7.55 -7.04 -19.90
N HIS A 63 7.03 -6.16 -19.04
CA HIS A 63 7.85 -5.17 -18.36
C HIS A 63 8.59 -5.74 -17.14
N PHE A 64 7.98 -6.65 -16.39
CA PHE A 64 8.52 -7.18 -15.13
C PHE A 64 9.47 -8.36 -15.34
N VAL A 65 10.47 -8.14 -16.18
CA VAL A 65 11.52 -9.11 -16.51
C VAL A 65 12.85 -8.57 -16.02
N ARG A 66 13.53 -9.33 -15.17
CA ARG A 66 14.85 -8.96 -14.64
C ARG A 66 15.91 -8.97 -15.75
N ASN A 67 16.84 -8.02 -15.69
CA ASN A 67 17.98 -7.89 -16.58
C ASN A 67 19.30 -8.16 -15.82
N GLU A 68 20.43 -8.05 -16.53
CA GLU A 68 21.78 -8.25 -15.99
C GLU A 68 22.14 -7.28 -14.85
N GLU A 69 21.45 -6.14 -14.73
CA GLU A 69 21.73 -5.15 -13.66
C GLU A 69 21.49 -5.70 -12.25
N PHE A 70 20.66 -6.74 -12.11
CA PHE A 70 20.40 -7.39 -10.82
C PHE A 70 21.55 -8.27 -10.34
N GLU A 71 22.41 -8.76 -11.25
CA GLU A 71 23.48 -9.69 -10.89
C GLU A 71 24.54 -8.98 -10.01
N GLY A 72 24.73 -9.50 -8.79
CA GLY A 72 25.65 -8.93 -7.80
C GLY A 72 25.25 -7.55 -7.26
N ALA A 73 24.03 -7.05 -7.56
CA ALA A 73 23.58 -5.76 -7.05
C ALA A 73 23.39 -5.76 -5.53
N ALA A 74 22.84 -6.85 -4.98
CA ALA A 74 22.61 -7.02 -3.55
C ALA A 74 23.91 -7.08 -2.73
N ASP A 75 25.02 -7.51 -3.33
CA ASP A 75 26.32 -7.67 -2.67
C ASP A 75 27.06 -6.34 -2.47
N LYS A 76 26.64 -5.30 -3.19
CA LYS A 76 27.22 -3.94 -3.12
C LYS A 76 26.68 -3.12 -1.95
N LEU A 77 25.62 -3.61 -1.30
CA LEU A 77 24.95 -2.88 -0.22
C LEU A 77 25.64 -3.10 1.11
N ASP A 78 25.83 -2.02 1.86
CA ASP A 78 26.27 -2.09 3.24
C ASP A 78 25.24 -2.83 4.12
N PRO A 79 25.65 -3.38 5.28
CA PRO A 79 24.76 -4.18 6.11
C PRO A 79 23.47 -3.49 6.57
N ASP A 80 23.53 -2.19 6.85
CA ASP A 80 22.37 -1.44 7.36
C ASP A 80 21.37 -1.18 6.23
N THR A 81 21.85 -0.71 5.07
CA THR A 81 21.02 -0.54 3.86
C THR A 81 20.41 -1.86 3.43
N ARG A 82 21.20 -2.94 3.44
CA ARG A 82 20.73 -4.29 3.10
C ARG A 82 19.58 -4.72 4.01
N ARG A 83 19.68 -4.51 5.32
CA ARG A 83 18.65 -4.88 6.29
C ARG A 83 17.33 -4.14 6.02
N VAL A 84 17.37 -2.80 5.93
CA VAL A 84 16.15 -2.01 5.74
C VAL A 84 15.51 -2.24 4.37
N PHE A 85 16.33 -2.50 3.35
CA PHE A 85 15.82 -2.80 2.01
C PHE A 85 15.14 -4.16 1.93
N VAL A 86 15.66 -5.18 2.60
CA VAL A 86 15.00 -6.49 2.72
C VAL A 86 13.65 -6.36 3.44
N GLU A 87 13.59 -5.58 4.53
CA GLU A 87 12.33 -5.30 5.24
C GLU A 87 11.30 -4.62 4.32
N PHE A 88 11.75 -3.67 3.49
CA PHE A 88 10.91 -3.05 2.47
C PHE A 88 10.38 -4.07 1.44
N LEU A 89 11.25 -4.91 0.87
CA LEU A 89 10.86 -5.91 -0.13
C LEU A 89 9.85 -6.92 0.44
N GLU A 90 10.07 -7.40 1.67
CA GLU A 90 9.20 -8.36 2.34
C GLU A 90 7.79 -7.81 2.54
N GLN A 91 7.69 -6.60 3.08
CA GLN A 91 6.41 -5.97 3.38
C GLN A 91 5.66 -5.59 2.12
N SER A 92 6.38 -5.10 1.11
CA SER A 92 5.80 -4.80 -0.19
C SER A 92 5.26 -6.08 -0.81
N CYS A 93 6.07 -7.16 -0.86
CA CYS A 93 5.66 -8.45 -1.42
C CYS A 93 4.42 -9.01 -0.72
N THR A 94 4.36 -8.92 0.62
CA THR A 94 3.21 -9.36 1.41
C THR A 94 1.96 -8.53 1.12
N SER A 95 2.11 -7.21 0.93
CA SER A 95 1.00 -6.31 0.59
C SER A 95 0.41 -6.66 -0.78
N GLU A 96 1.24 -6.74 -1.83
CA GLU A 96 0.78 -7.08 -3.18
C GLU A 96 0.16 -8.48 -3.23
N PHE A 97 0.76 -9.43 -2.49
CA PHE A 97 0.24 -10.79 -2.42
C PHE A 97 -1.12 -10.86 -1.69
N SER A 98 -1.34 -9.99 -0.70
CA SER A 98 -2.64 -9.87 -0.03
C SER A 98 -3.73 -9.36 -0.99
N GLY A 99 -3.43 -8.30 -1.74
CA GLY A 99 -4.32 -7.76 -2.79
C GLY A 99 -4.67 -8.83 -3.82
N PHE A 100 -3.65 -9.50 -4.38
CA PHE A 100 -3.81 -10.62 -5.30
C PHE A 100 -4.82 -11.67 -4.81
N LEU A 101 -4.69 -12.13 -3.56
CA LEU A 101 -5.54 -13.17 -3.01
C LEU A 101 -6.99 -12.73 -2.90
N LEU A 102 -7.23 -11.49 -2.43
CA LEU A 102 -8.56 -10.92 -2.34
C LEU A 102 -9.22 -10.81 -3.73
N TYR A 103 -8.52 -10.25 -4.71
CA TYR A 103 -9.04 -10.05 -6.06
C TYR A 103 -9.29 -11.37 -6.79
N LYS A 104 -8.39 -12.35 -6.63
CA LYS A 104 -8.55 -13.69 -7.19
C LYS A 104 -9.81 -14.37 -6.66
N GLU A 105 -10.04 -14.32 -5.34
CA GLU A 105 -11.23 -14.92 -4.75
C GLU A 105 -12.50 -14.17 -5.14
N LEU A 106 -12.48 -12.82 -5.17
CA LEU A 106 -13.60 -12.00 -5.65
C LEU A 106 -14.00 -12.39 -7.07
N SER A 107 -13.03 -12.36 -8.00
CA SER A 107 -13.23 -12.74 -9.40
C SER A 107 -13.89 -14.11 -9.52
N ARG A 108 -13.33 -15.12 -8.83
CA ARG A 108 -13.84 -16.49 -8.89
C ARG A 108 -15.26 -16.63 -8.34
N ARG A 109 -15.56 -15.99 -7.20
CA ARG A 109 -16.82 -16.15 -6.47
C ARG A 109 -17.98 -15.42 -7.15
N ILE A 110 -17.73 -14.25 -7.74
CA ILE A 110 -18.79 -13.41 -8.30
C ILE A 110 -19.01 -13.62 -9.80
N LYS A 111 -18.13 -14.36 -10.49
CA LYS A 111 -18.11 -14.57 -11.95
C LYS A 111 -19.47 -14.80 -12.61
N GLN A 112 -20.31 -15.63 -12.00
CA GLN A 112 -21.62 -15.99 -12.58
C GLN A 112 -22.70 -14.92 -12.35
N LYS A 113 -22.55 -14.12 -11.30
CA LYS A 113 -23.55 -13.12 -10.88
C LYS A 113 -23.21 -11.72 -11.39
N ASN A 114 -21.93 -11.37 -11.44
CA ASN A 114 -21.44 -10.08 -11.89
C ASN A 114 -20.17 -10.26 -12.75
N PRO A 115 -20.32 -10.62 -14.04
CA PRO A 115 -19.20 -11.03 -14.89
C PRO A 115 -18.23 -9.88 -15.20
N LEU A 116 -18.72 -8.66 -15.43
CA LEU A 116 -17.88 -7.49 -15.68
C LEU A 116 -16.98 -7.20 -14.46
N LEU A 117 -17.57 -7.13 -13.26
CA LEU A 117 -16.81 -6.91 -12.04
C LEU A 117 -15.79 -8.03 -11.78
N ALA A 118 -16.20 -9.27 -12.04
CA ALA A 118 -15.32 -10.43 -11.89
C ALA A 118 -14.11 -10.37 -12.84
N GLU A 119 -14.29 -9.87 -14.05
CA GLU A 119 -13.22 -9.72 -15.03
C GLU A 119 -12.23 -8.62 -14.63
N CYS A 120 -12.71 -7.45 -14.19
CA CYS A 120 -11.84 -6.41 -13.64
C CYS A 120 -10.97 -6.95 -12.49
N PHE A 121 -11.57 -7.67 -11.52
CA PHE A 121 -10.79 -8.29 -10.44
C PHE A 121 -9.84 -9.38 -10.92
N ALA A 122 -10.16 -10.10 -12.01
CA ALA A 122 -9.25 -11.08 -12.58
C ALA A 122 -7.98 -10.40 -13.12
N HIS A 123 -8.14 -9.25 -13.79
CA HIS A 123 -7.02 -8.47 -14.32
C HIS A 123 -6.18 -7.85 -13.20
N MET A 124 -6.80 -7.27 -12.19
CA MET A 124 -6.06 -6.79 -11.02
C MET A 124 -5.29 -7.94 -10.34
N ALA A 125 -5.93 -9.09 -10.13
CA ALA A 125 -5.24 -10.26 -9.57
C ALA A 125 -4.03 -10.69 -10.41
N ARG A 126 -4.10 -10.60 -11.75
CA ARG A 126 -2.95 -10.87 -12.63
C ARG A 126 -1.81 -9.90 -12.35
N ASP A 127 -2.10 -8.61 -12.29
CA ASP A 127 -1.09 -7.56 -12.10
C ASP A 127 -0.45 -7.68 -10.72
N GLU A 128 -1.25 -7.89 -9.66
CA GLU A 128 -0.74 -8.06 -8.30
C GLU A 128 0.06 -9.34 -8.08
N ALA A 129 -0.30 -10.43 -8.77
CA ALA A 129 0.52 -11.63 -8.79
C ALA A 129 1.90 -11.36 -9.42
N ARG A 130 1.95 -10.52 -10.46
CA ARG A 130 3.18 -10.11 -11.14
C ARG A 130 4.05 -9.26 -10.22
N HIS A 131 3.43 -8.27 -9.56
CA HIS A 131 4.04 -7.41 -8.54
C HIS A 131 4.67 -8.22 -7.40
N ALA A 132 3.86 -9.04 -6.73
CA ALA A 132 4.31 -9.91 -5.64
C ALA A 132 5.42 -10.86 -6.09
N GLY A 133 5.28 -11.48 -7.27
CA GLY A 133 6.27 -12.37 -7.84
C GLY A 133 7.60 -11.68 -8.15
N PHE A 134 7.56 -10.45 -8.67
CA PHE A 134 8.76 -9.68 -8.98
C PHE A 134 9.52 -9.24 -7.71
N LEU A 135 8.80 -8.84 -6.67
CA LEU A 135 9.38 -8.55 -5.35
C LEU A 135 9.98 -9.80 -4.71
N ASN A 136 9.25 -10.92 -4.73
CA ASN A 136 9.75 -12.18 -4.17
C ASN A 136 11.01 -12.67 -4.89
N LYS A 137 11.03 -12.54 -6.23
CA LYS A 137 12.22 -12.84 -7.02
C LYS A 137 13.35 -11.85 -6.75
N SER A 138 13.08 -10.59 -6.41
CA SER A 138 14.14 -9.63 -6.04
C SER A 138 14.74 -9.95 -4.66
N MET A 139 13.94 -10.44 -3.71
CA MET A 139 14.43 -10.87 -2.40
C MET A 139 15.42 -12.03 -2.47
N SER A 140 15.34 -12.89 -3.50
CA SER A 140 16.26 -14.02 -3.62
C SER A 140 17.72 -13.62 -3.78
N ASP A 141 17.96 -12.43 -4.34
CA ASP A 141 19.32 -11.86 -4.45
C ASP A 141 19.92 -11.56 -3.06
N PHE A 142 19.07 -11.47 -2.04
CA PHE A 142 19.45 -11.30 -0.65
C PHE A 142 19.55 -12.63 0.11
N GLY A 143 19.38 -13.77 -0.58
CA GLY A 143 19.37 -15.09 0.03
C GLY A 143 18.07 -15.43 0.78
N MET A 144 16.98 -14.69 0.51
CA MET A 144 15.68 -14.87 1.18
C MET A 144 14.55 -15.00 0.16
N GLN A 145 13.54 -15.80 0.48
CA GLN A 145 12.27 -15.84 -0.26
C GLN A 145 11.10 -16.02 0.71
N LEU A 146 9.94 -15.50 0.31
CA LEU A 146 8.67 -15.80 0.96
C LEU A 146 8.03 -17.02 0.31
N ASP A 147 7.58 -17.96 1.15
CA ASP A 147 6.73 -19.05 0.70
C ASP A 147 5.28 -18.57 0.57
N LEU A 148 4.96 -18.07 -0.61
CA LEU A 148 3.62 -17.57 -0.94
C LEU A 148 2.55 -18.68 -0.88
N GLY A 149 2.94 -19.95 -1.08
CA GLY A 149 2.05 -21.11 -0.94
C GLY A 149 1.69 -21.36 0.52
N PHE A 150 2.70 -21.35 1.40
CA PHE A 150 2.51 -21.44 2.85
C PHE A 150 1.68 -20.28 3.38
N LEU A 151 1.97 -19.03 2.98
CA LEU A 151 1.18 -17.85 3.34
C LEU A 151 -0.27 -18.02 2.88
N THR A 152 -0.51 -18.63 1.72
CA THR A 152 -1.87 -18.88 1.26
C THR A 152 -2.66 -19.80 2.17
N ALA A 153 -1.99 -20.83 2.73
CA ALA A 153 -2.61 -21.88 3.52
C ALA A 153 -2.72 -21.55 5.02
N ASN A 154 -1.83 -20.72 5.58
CA ASN A 154 -1.71 -20.49 7.03
C ASN A 154 -1.99 -19.03 7.45
N LYS A 155 -2.68 -18.27 6.60
CA LYS A 155 -3.02 -16.86 6.90
C LYS A 155 -4.32 -16.71 7.66
N ASP A 156 -4.33 -15.77 8.58
CA ASP A 156 -5.54 -15.26 9.20
C ASP A 156 -6.19 -14.20 8.32
N TYR A 157 -7.48 -14.37 8.03
CA TYR A 157 -8.24 -13.38 7.28
C TYR A 157 -8.88 -12.35 8.21
N THR A 158 -8.68 -11.08 7.88
CA THR A 158 -9.44 -9.96 8.44
C THR A 158 -10.65 -9.68 7.54
N PHE A 159 -11.85 -9.76 8.10
CA PHE A 159 -13.07 -9.41 7.36
C PHE A 159 -13.19 -7.90 7.17
N PHE A 160 -13.48 -7.48 5.95
CA PHE A 160 -13.75 -6.09 5.61
C PHE A 160 -15.08 -5.99 4.87
N LYS A 161 -15.95 -5.06 5.29
CA LYS A 161 -17.22 -4.84 4.58
C LYS A 161 -16.95 -4.31 3.17
N PRO A 162 -17.72 -4.72 2.15
CA PRO A 162 -17.53 -4.29 0.76
C PRO A 162 -17.32 -2.79 0.58
N LYS A 163 -18.19 -1.97 1.18
CA LYS A 163 -18.11 -0.51 1.12
C LYS A 163 -16.79 0.06 1.62
N PHE A 164 -16.16 -0.58 2.61
CA PHE A 164 -14.90 -0.13 3.16
C PHE A 164 -13.71 -0.50 2.27
N ILE A 165 -13.78 -1.65 1.57
CA ILE A 165 -12.77 -2.05 0.58
C ILE A 165 -12.60 -0.95 -0.44
N PHE A 166 -13.69 -0.35 -0.91
CA PHE A 166 -13.63 0.69 -1.92
C PHE A 166 -12.78 1.89 -1.50
N TYR A 167 -13.00 2.42 -0.29
CA TYR A 167 -12.22 3.56 0.19
C TYR A 167 -10.78 3.18 0.50
N ALA A 168 -10.58 2.08 1.22
CA ALA A 168 -9.26 1.66 1.67
C ALA A 168 -8.37 1.28 0.48
N THR A 169 -8.89 0.46 -0.43
CA THR A 169 -8.16 0.03 -1.62
C THR A 169 -7.94 1.20 -2.56
N TYR A 170 -8.96 2.01 -2.90
CA TYR A 170 -8.76 3.20 -3.72
C TYR A 170 -7.62 4.10 -3.21
N LEU A 171 -7.58 4.38 -1.90
CA LEU A 171 -6.50 5.16 -1.31
C LEU A 171 -5.16 4.41 -1.35
N SER A 172 -5.14 3.10 -1.14
CA SER A 172 -3.94 2.28 -1.27
C SER A 172 -3.34 2.39 -2.68
N GLU A 173 -4.15 2.21 -3.73
CA GLU A 173 -3.74 2.33 -5.13
C GLU A 173 -3.19 3.73 -5.44
N LYS A 174 -3.90 4.79 -5.03
CA LYS A 174 -3.45 6.17 -5.30
C LYS A 174 -2.19 6.53 -4.51
N ILE A 175 -2.02 6.00 -3.30
CA ILE A 175 -0.78 6.14 -2.53
C ILE A 175 0.34 5.37 -3.21
N GLY A 176 0.12 4.12 -3.63
CA GLY A 176 1.07 3.30 -4.38
C GLY A 176 1.60 4.05 -5.60
N TYR A 177 0.68 4.59 -6.42
CA TYR A 177 1.03 5.45 -7.55
C TYR A 177 2.00 6.58 -7.18
N TRP A 178 1.59 7.44 -6.23
CA TRP A 178 2.39 8.63 -5.87
C TRP A 178 3.72 8.26 -5.24
N ARG A 179 3.77 7.18 -4.45
CA ARG A 179 4.99 6.68 -3.84
C ARG A 179 6.00 6.22 -4.88
N TYR A 180 5.56 5.37 -5.79
CA TYR A 180 6.43 4.78 -6.81
C TYR A 180 6.95 5.83 -7.79
N ILE A 181 6.08 6.70 -8.31
CA ILE A 181 6.50 7.73 -9.25
C ILE A 181 7.43 8.77 -8.60
N ALA A 182 7.22 9.09 -7.32
CA ALA A 182 8.08 10.02 -6.60
C ALA A 182 9.49 9.46 -6.38
N ILE A 183 9.60 8.20 -5.93
CA ILE A 183 10.90 7.53 -5.79
C ILE A 183 11.58 7.45 -7.15
N TYR A 184 10.86 7.00 -8.19
CA TYR A 184 11.41 6.90 -9.54
C TYR A 184 11.99 8.23 -10.03
N ARG A 185 11.20 9.31 -9.98
CA ARG A 185 11.63 10.65 -10.43
C ARG A 185 12.77 11.22 -9.59
N HIS A 186 12.82 10.92 -8.29
CA HIS A 186 13.94 11.29 -7.44
C HIS A 186 15.22 10.60 -7.88
N LEU A 187 15.18 9.29 -8.10
CA LEU A 187 16.33 8.49 -8.51
C LEU A 187 16.78 8.76 -9.95
N GLN A 188 15.88 9.23 -10.83
CA GLN A 188 16.27 9.75 -12.15
C GLN A 188 17.16 11.00 -12.03
N LYS A 189 16.90 11.86 -11.04
CA LYS A 189 17.68 13.09 -10.80
C LYS A 189 18.94 12.83 -9.97
N ASN A 190 18.90 11.80 -9.13
CA ASN A 190 19.93 11.42 -8.18
C ASN A 190 20.33 9.94 -8.39
N PRO A 191 20.94 9.60 -9.54
CA PRO A 191 21.20 8.21 -9.91
C PRO A 191 22.16 7.49 -8.96
N GLU A 192 23.02 8.23 -8.25
CA GLU A 192 23.93 7.71 -7.21
C GLU A 192 23.20 7.23 -5.96
N SER A 193 21.97 7.71 -5.73
CA SER A 193 21.12 7.28 -4.61
C SER A 193 20.33 5.99 -4.92
N LYS A 194 20.51 5.40 -6.11
CA LYS A 194 19.81 4.17 -6.52
C LYS A 194 20.51 2.93 -5.97
N ILE A 195 20.01 2.45 -4.83
CA ILE A 195 20.58 1.28 -4.13
C ILE A 195 20.31 -0.07 -4.82
N PHE A 196 19.27 -0.18 -5.65
CA PHE A 196 18.93 -1.46 -6.29
C PHE A 196 18.19 -1.30 -7.64
N PRO A 197 18.33 -2.21 -8.62
CA PRO A 197 17.71 -2.05 -9.95
C PRO A 197 16.18 -2.07 -9.96
N ILE A 198 15.52 -2.60 -8.93
CA ILE A 198 14.05 -2.69 -8.86
C ILE A 198 13.36 -1.34 -9.07
N PHE A 199 14.00 -0.24 -8.66
CA PHE A 199 13.43 1.10 -8.78
C PHE A 199 13.26 1.55 -10.23
N ASN A 200 14.03 1.00 -11.18
CA ASN A 200 13.85 1.28 -12.62
C ASN A 200 12.46 0.85 -13.11
N PHE A 201 11.80 -0.07 -12.40
CA PHE A 201 10.51 -0.64 -12.80
C PHE A 201 9.31 0.14 -12.24
N PHE A 202 9.54 1.10 -11.34
CA PHE A 202 8.49 1.82 -10.60
C PHE A 202 7.63 2.72 -11.50
N GLU A 203 8.15 3.20 -12.64
CA GLU A 203 7.39 4.03 -13.58
C GLU A 203 6.22 3.28 -14.20
N ASN A 204 6.44 2.04 -14.65
CA ASN A 204 5.36 1.24 -15.24
C ASN A 204 4.51 0.57 -14.18
N TRP A 205 5.11 0.19 -13.05
CA TRP A 205 4.37 -0.29 -11.87
C TRP A 205 3.32 0.72 -11.44
N CYS A 206 3.69 2.00 -11.28
CA CYS A 206 2.73 3.01 -10.87
C CYS A 206 1.58 3.17 -11.89
N GLN A 207 1.79 2.89 -13.18
CA GLN A 207 0.67 2.91 -14.13
C GLN A 207 -0.35 1.79 -13.87
N ASP A 208 0.07 0.61 -13.40
CA ASP A 208 -0.86 -0.44 -12.96
C ASP A 208 -1.68 0.07 -11.76
N GLU A 209 -1.02 0.61 -10.73
CA GLU A 209 -1.68 1.21 -9.55
C GLU A 209 -2.66 2.33 -9.94
N ASN A 210 -2.31 3.16 -10.94
CA ASN A 210 -3.20 4.22 -11.37
C ASN A 210 -4.48 3.65 -11.99
N ARG A 211 -4.37 2.66 -12.89
CA ARG A 211 -5.51 2.00 -13.53
C ARG A 211 -6.37 1.24 -12.51
N HIS A 212 -5.73 0.59 -11.53
CA HIS A 212 -6.41 -0.05 -10.40
C HIS A 212 -7.21 0.97 -9.60
N GLY A 213 -6.62 2.13 -9.30
CA GLY A 213 -7.31 3.23 -8.65
C GLY A 213 -8.44 3.83 -9.48
N ASP A 214 -8.31 3.89 -10.81
CA ASP A 214 -9.37 4.37 -11.71
C ASP A 214 -10.55 3.39 -11.77
N PHE A 215 -10.29 2.08 -11.70
CA PHE A 215 -11.33 1.07 -11.52
C PHE A 215 -12.12 1.28 -10.22
N PHE A 216 -11.46 1.50 -9.08
CA PHE A 216 -12.17 1.74 -7.82
C PHE A 216 -12.92 3.08 -7.80
N ASP A 217 -12.42 4.11 -8.49
CA ASP A 217 -13.19 5.33 -8.75
C ASP A 217 -14.50 5.00 -9.47
N ALA A 218 -14.41 4.35 -10.64
CA ALA A 218 -15.59 3.99 -11.43
C ALA A 218 -16.57 3.11 -10.65
N LEU A 219 -16.07 2.19 -9.82
CA LEU A 219 -16.88 1.33 -8.96
C LEU A 219 -17.61 2.13 -7.86
N MET A 220 -16.95 3.10 -7.23
CA MET A 220 -17.60 3.98 -6.26
C MET A 220 -18.64 4.89 -6.92
N LYS A 221 -18.40 5.38 -8.14
CA LYS A 221 -19.41 6.10 -8.93
C LYS A 221 -20.62 5.21 -9.26
N ALA A 222 -20.41 3.92 -9.52
CA ALA A 222 -21.48 2.94 -9.71
C ALA A 222 -22.27 2.65 -8.42
N GLN A 223 -21.72 2.94 -7.24
CA GLN A 223 -22.36 2.83 -5.92
C GLN A 223 -22.51 4.22 -5.28
N PRO A 224 -23.47 5.07 -5.71
CA PRO A 224 -23.44 6.50 -5.43
C PRO A 224 -23.50 6.87 -3.94
N ASP A 225 -24.05 6.01 -3.08
CA ASP A 225 -24.08 6.20 -1.62
C ASP A 225 -22.68 6.17 -0.97
N THR A 226 -21.67 5.72 -1.71
CA THR A 226 -20.28 5.73 -1.29
C THR A 226 -19.64 7.12 -1.45
N VAL A 227 -20.13 7.95 -2.36
CA VAL A 227 -19.51 9.26 -2.69
C VAL A 227 -20.49 10.43 -2.63
N ARG A 228 -21.78 10.18 -2.39
CA ARG A 228 -22.84 11.21 -2.30
C ARG A 228 -23.48 11.24 -0.91
N GLY A 229 -23.83 12.45 -0.48
CA GLY A 229 -24.53 12.69 0.79
C GLY A 229 -23.62 12.84 2.01
N PRO A 230 -24.21 13.21 3.16
CA PRO A 230 -23.45 13.54 4.38
C PRO A 230 -22.71 12.34 4.97
N ILE A 231 -23.28 11.14 4.89
CA ILE A 231 -22.66 9.92 5.41
C ILE A 231 -21.40 9.56 4.59
N ALA A 232 -21.45 9.69 3.26
CA ALA A 232 -20.29 9.49 2.40
C ALA A 232 -19.16 10.47 2.75
N LYS A 233 -19.48 11.74 3.00
CA LYS A 233 -18.49 12.75 3.44
C LYS A 233 -17.76 12.31 4.73
N LEU A 234 -18.48 11.73 5.70
CA LEU A 234 -17.87 11.24 6.94
C LEU A 234 -16.95 10.05 6.69
N TRP A 235 -17.34 9.09 5.84
CA TRP A 235 -16.52 7.93 5.51
C TRP A 235 -15.27 8.31 4.72
N CYS A 236 -15.40 9.09 3.65
CA CYS A 236 -14.25 9.56 2.87
C CYS A 236 -13.24 10.30 3.76
N ARG A 237 -13.71 11.17 4.66
CA ARG A 237 -12.87 11.86 5.64
C ARG A 237 -12.19 10.90 6.61
N PHE A 238 -12.92 9.91 7.12
CA PHE A 238 -12.40 8.91 8.03
C PHE A 238 -11.27 8.11 7.37
N PHE A 239 -11.49 7.61 6.15
CA PHE A 239 -10.50 6.82 5.42
C PHE A 239 -9.28 7.63 5.01
N LEU A 240 -9.46 8.86 4.50
CA LEU A 240 -8.34 9.77 4.24
C LEU A 240 -7.48 9.95 5.50
N LEU A 241 -8.11 10.24 6.63
CA LEU A 241 -7.39 10.49 7.87
C LEU A 241 -6.71 9.24 8.40
N ALA A 242 -7.41 8.11 8.44
CA ALA A 242 -6.87 6.86 8.94
C ALA A 242 -5.64 6.46 8.13
N VAL A 243 -5.75 6.46 6.80
CA VAL A 243 -4.66 6.07 5.91
C VAL A 243 -3.48 7.03 6.01
N PHE A 244 -3.71 8.35 5.93
CA PHE A 244 -2.62 9.34 6.01
C PHE A 244 -1.91 9.30 7.37
N ALA A 245 -2.65 9.18 8.48
CA ALA A 245 -2.05 9.09 9.79
C ALA A 245 -1.23 7.79 9.96
N THR A 246 -1.75 6.65 9.53
CA THR A 246 -1.03 5.38 9.61
C THR A 246 0.22 5.36 8.74
N MET A 247 0.13 5.90 7.52
CA MET A 247 1.26 6.00 6.60
C MET A 247 2.34 6.90 7.20
N TYR A 248 1.97 8.11 7.62
CA TYR A 248 2.92 9.08 8.17
C TYR A 248 3.67 8.54 9.39
N VAL A 249 2.95 7.93 10.33
CA VAL A 249 3.56 7.34 11.54
C VAL A 249 4.51 6.19 11.16
N ARG A 250 4.07 5.28 10.30
CA ARG A 250 4.86 4.12 9.88
C ARG A 250 6.14 4.53 9.16
N ASP A 251 6.05 5.50 8.26
CA ASP A 251 7.13 5.85 7.35
C ASP A 251 8.18 6.73 8.03
N VAL A 252 7.75 7.65 8.90
CA VAL A 252 8.69 8.40 9.76
C VAL A 252 9.42 7.47 10.75
N ALA A 253 8.78 6.39 11.21
CA ALA A 253 9.43 5.37 12.02
C ALA A 253 10.41 4.48 11.24
N ARG A 254 10.42 4.56 9.90
CA ARG A 254 11.29 3.79 8.98
C ARG A 254 12.10 4.71 8.08
N LYS A 255 12.57 5.82 8.65
CA LYS A 255 13.30 6.87 7.93
C LYS A 255 14.57 6.34 7.26
N GLU A 256 15.18 5.30 7.81
CA GLU A 256 16.45 4.73 7.33
C GLU A 256 16.33 4.20 5.90
N PHE A 257 15.17 3.67 5.50
CA PHE A 257 14.92 3.25 4.11
C PHE A 257 14.94 4.46 3.16
N TYR A 258 14.30 5.57 3.55
CA TYR A 258 14.27 6.77 2.74
C TYR A 258 15.64 7.46 2.70
N GLU A 259 16.35 7.51 3.83
CA GLU A 259 17.71 8.03 3.92
C GLU A 259 18.66 7.27 2.99
N ALA A 260 18.52 5.93 2.89
CA ALA A 260 19.28 5.11 1.94
C ALA A 260 19.03 5.46 0.46
N LEU A 261 17.87 6.06 0.15
CA LEU A 261 17.53 6.57 -1.18
C LEU A 261 17.85 8.07 -1.34
N GLY A 262 18.53 8.70 -0.37
CA GLY A 262 18.79 10.14 -0.37
C GLY A 262 17.52 10.99 -0.20
N LEU A 263 16.49 10.45 0.45
CA LEU A 263 15.21 11.10 0.73
C LEU A 263 15.06 11.42 2.21
N ASP A 264 14.40 12.54 2.53
CA ASP A 264 13.85 12.78 3.86
C ASP A 264 12.43 12.20 3.94
N ALA A 265 12.21 11.27 4.88
CA ALA A 265 10.95 10.56 5.04
C ALA A 265 9.76 11.51 5.24
N ARG A 266 9.93 12.57 6.05
CA ARG A 266 8.85 13.53 6.34
C ARG A 266 8.47 14.34 5.11
N THR A 267 9.45 14.83 4.37
CA THR A 267 9.24 15.62 3.15
C THR A 267 8.60 14.76 2.06
N TYR A 268 9.08 13.54 1.90
CA TYR A 268 8.52 12.57 0.97
C TYR A 268 7.04 12.27 1.31
N ASP A 269 6.74 11.91 2.56
CA ASP A 269 5.38 11.55 2.97
C ASP A 269 4.41 12.74 2.87
N LYS A 270 4.86 13.96 3.22
CA LYS A 270 4.04 15.16 3.05
C LYS A 270 3.58 15.33 1.61
N MET A 271 4.51 15.20 0.67
CA MET A 271 4.20 15.28 -0.76
C MET A 271 3.24 14.17 -1.20
N VAL A 272 3.46 12.93 -0.77
CA VAL A 272 2.57 11.80 -1.10
C VAL A 272 1.16 12.03 -0.54
N ILE A 273 1.03 12.52 0.69
CA ILE A 273 -0.26 12.86 1.31
C ILE A 273 -0.95 13.99 0.54
N GLU A 274 -0.24 15.07 0.25
CA GLU A 274 -0.78 16.22 -0.49
C GLU A 274 -1.30 15.79 -1.86
N LYS A 275 -0.51 15.02 -2.61
CA LYS A 275 -0.88 14.53 -3.94
C LYS A 275 -2.00 13.49 -3.93
N THR A 276 -2.03 12.61 -2.93
CA THR A 276 -3.14 11.67 -2.76
C THR A 276 -4.41 12.40 -2.39
N ASN A 277 -4.35 13.34 -1.45
CA ASN A 277 -5.48 14.17 -1.04
C ASN A 277 -6.01 14.96 -2.24
N GLU A 278 -5.12 15.54 -3.04
CA GLU A 278 -5.45 16.23 -4.29
C GLU A 278 -6.17 15.31 -5.28
N THR A 279 -5.63 14.11 -5.53
CA THR A 279 -6.19 13.14 -6.48
C THR A 279 -7.54 12.59 -6.00
N SER A 280 -7.70 12.39 -4.70
CA SER A 280 -8.94 11.89 -4.11
C SER A 280 -10.14 12.82 -4.32
N ALA A 281 -9.90 14.13 -4.51
CA ALA A 281 -10.96 15.13 -4.73
C ALA A 281 -11.84 14.84 -5.95
N ARG A 282 -11.28 14.13 -6.95
CA ARG A 282 -11.99 13.69 -8.16
C ARG A 282 -13.21 12.83 -7.84
N VAL A 283 -13.11 12.03 -6.77
CA VAL A 283 -14.09 11.00 -6.41
C VAL A 283 -14.75 11.35 -5.09
N PHE A 284 -13.95 11.57 -4.05
CA PHE A 284 -14.42 11.83 -2.71
C PHE A 284 -15.06 13.21 -2.65
N PRO A 285 -16.25 13.35 -2.01
CA PRO A 285 -16.99 14.61 -1.94
C PRO A 285 -16.30 15.67 -1.07
N VAL A 286 -15.32 15.27 -0.26
CA VAL A 286 -14.51 16.14 0.58
C VAL A 286 -13.08 15.62 0.65
N VAL A 287 -12.15 16.53 0.91
CA VAL A 287 -10.75 16.24 1.22
C VAL A 287 -10.33 16.85 2.55
N LEU A 288 -9.19 16.42 3.09
CA LEU A 288 -8.65 17.00 4.32
C LEU A 288 -7.97 18.34 4.03
N ASP A 289 -8.03 19.27 4.98
CA ASP A 289 -7.31 20.54 4.92
C ASP A 289 -5.84 20.35 5.32
N VAL A 290 -5.06 19.75 4.40
CA VAL A 290 -3.64 19.42 4.61
C VAL A 290 -2.71 20.65 4.55
N ASN A 291 -3.21 21.79 4.07
CA ASN A 291 -2.49 23.06 4.05
C ASN A 291 -2.53 23.78 5.42
N ASN A 292 -3.35 23.30 6.34
CA ASN A 292 -3.42 23.83 7.69
C ASN A 292 -2.30 23.24 8.54
N ASP A 293 -1.40 24.07 9.08
CA ASP A 293 -0.28 23.62 9.91
C ASP A 293 -0.71 22.74 11.09
N LYS A 294 -1.93 22.94 11.62
CA LYS A 294 -2.47 22.11 12.69
C LYS A 294 -2.71 20.66 12.26
N PHE A 295 -2.78 20.35 10.97
CA PHE A 295 -2.79 18.98 10.47
C PHE A 295 -1.47 18.30 10.80
N TRP A 296 -0.36 18.88 10.33
CA TRP A 296 0.99 18.35 10.50
C TRP A 296 1.46 18.33 11.95
N VAL A 297 1.18 19.39 12.71
CA VAL A 297 1.50 19.44 14.15
C VAL A 297 0.88 18.26 14.91
N ARG A 298 -0.31 17.83 14.52
CA ARG A 298 -0.99 16.70 15.17
C ARG A 298 -0.46 15.35 14.70
N LEU A 299 -0.12 15.21 13.41
CA LEU A 299 0.56 14.01 12.93
C LEU A 299 1.93 13.81 13.60
N GLU A 300 2.71 14.87 13.81
CA GLU A 300 3.98 14.78 14.55
C GLU A 300 3.79 14.37 16.03
N ARG A 301 2.67 14.77 16.66
CA ARG A 301 2.31 14.26 17.99
C ARG A 301 2.01 12.76 17.97
N LEU A 302 1.31 12.27 16.93
CA LEU A 302 1.10 10.84 16.75
C LEU A 302 2.44 10.10 16.60
N VAL A 303 3.37 10.63 15.81
CA VAL A 303 4.74 10.07 15.68
C VAL A 303 5.42 10.00 17.04
N THR A 304 5.44 11.11 17.76
CA THR A 304 6.10 11.21 19.09
C THR A 304 5.48 10.22 20.09
N ASN A 305 4.16 10.13 20.11
CA ASN A 305 3.46 9.19 20.98
C ASN A 305 3.72 7.73 20.61
N ASN A 306 3.77 7.39 19.32
CA ASN A 306 4.07 6.02 18.89
C ASN A 306 5.51 5.63 19.26
N ALA A 307 6.49 6.52 19.09
CA ALA A 307 7.86 6.27 19.56
C ALA A 307 7.92 6.02 21.08
N ALA A 308 7.12 6.75 21.87
CA ALA A 308 7.03 6.53 23.31
C ALA A 308 6.33 5.21 23.68
N LEU A 309 5.31 4.80 22.90
CA LEU A 309 4.66 3.49 23.04
C LEU A 309 5.65 2.35 22.76
N ASP A 310 6.43 2.45 21.70
CA ASP A 310 7.46 1.47 21.34
C ASP A 310 8.55 1.37 22.40
N ALA A 311 9.03 2.52 22.91
CA ALA A 311 10.00 2.55 24.00
C ALA A 311 9.46 1.89 25.29
N ALA A 312 8.17 2.07 25.59
CA ALA A 312 7.53 1.40 26.72
C ALA A 312 7.46 -0.12 26.51
N ASP A 313 7.15 -0.57 25.29
CA ASP A 313 7.10 -2.00 24.93
C ASP A 313 8.48 -2.68 24.99
N GLN A 314 9.53 -1.98 24.58
CA GLN A 314 10.91 -2.46 24.63
C GLN A 314 11.53 -2.47 26.04
N SER A 315 10.92 -1.75 27.00
CA SER A 315 11.42 -1.71 28.38
C SER A 315 11.35 -3.08 29.07
N SER A 316 12.20 -3.30 30.08
CA SER A 316 12.19 -4.51 30.92
C SER A 316 11.12 -4.50 32.01
N ALA A 317 10.23 -3.50 32.02
CA ALA A 317 9.20 -3.33 33.05
C ALA A 317 8.16 -4.47 33.02
N PRO A 318 7.55 -4.82 34.17
CA PRO A 318 6.41 -5.74 34.20
C PRO A 318 5.23 -5.25 33.36
N ALA A 319 4.43 -6.17 32.81
CA ALA A 319 3.31 -5.84 31.92
C ALA A 319 2.31 -4.80 32.48
N PRO A 320 1.90 -4.83 33.76
CA PRO A 320 1.03 -3.78 34.31
C PRO A 320 1.66 -2.39 34.29
N LEU A 321 2.97 -2.30 34.53
CA LEU A 321 3.69 -1.03 34.50
C LEU A 321 3.86 -0.51 33.06
N LYS A 322 4.10 -1.40 32.09
CA LYS A 322 4.08 -1.04 30.66
C LYS A 322 2.71 -0.48 30.28
N LEU A 323 1.62 -1.13 30.69
CA LEU A 323 0.26 -0.68 30.42
C LEU A 323 0.00 0.73 30.95
N LEU A 324 0.39 1.00 32.20
CA LEU A 324 0.26 2.33 32.82
C LEU A 324 1.07 3.40 32.09
N ARG A 325 2.27 3.07 31.60
CA ARG A 325 3.11 3.98 30.79
C ARG A 325 2.51 4.27 29.42
N LYS A 326 1.82 3.29 28.81
CA LYS A 326 1.23 3.42 27.46
C LYS A 326 -0.10 4.17 27.46
N LEU A 327 -0.87 4.07 28.54
CA LEU A 327 -2.20 4.68 28.67
C LEU A 327 -2.25 6.18 28.29
N PRO A 328 -1.38 7.07 28.78
CA PRO A 328 -1.42 8.49 28.39
C PRO A 328 -1.19 8.71 26.88
N HIS A 329 -0.31 7.92 26.25
CA HIS A 329 -0.03 8.02 24.82
C HIS A 329 -1.19 7.50 23.97
N TRP A 330 -1.88 6.43 24.39
CA TRP A 330 -3.10 5.98 23.72
C TRP A 330 -4.23 7.01 23.81
N ILE A 331 -4.45 7.60 24.98
CA ILE A 331 -5.43 8.68 25.16
C ILE A 331 -5.05 9.88 24.28
N SER A 332 -3.77 10.27 24.27
CA SER A 332 -3.30 11.36 23.43
C SER A 332 -3.49 11.05 21.94
N ASN A 333 -3.21 9.82 21.48
CA ASN A 333 -3.43 9.44 20.09
C ASN A 333 -4.91 9.49 19.72
N GLY A 334 -5.80 8.96 20.58
CA GLY A 334 -7.24 9.06 20.39
C GLY A 334 -7.71 10.52 20.30
N ALA A 335 -7.18 11.40 21.18
CA ALA A 335 -7.51 12.82 21.17
C ALA A 335 -6.99 13.55 19.92
N GLU A 336 -5.78 13.27 19.45
CA GLU A 336 -5.24 13.90 18.24
C GLU A 336 -5.96 13.40 16.97
N MET A 337 -6.29 12.11 16.87
CA MET A 337 -7.12 11.57 15.79
C MET A 337 -8.52 12.20 15.79
N ALA A 338 -9.14 12.38 16.96
CA ALA A 338 -10.43 13.06 17.05
C ALA A 338 -10.34 14.54 16.63
N LYS A 339 -9.30 15.27 17.05
CA LYS A 339 -9.09 16.66 16.63
C LYS A 339 -8.88 16.77 15.12
N LEU A 340 -8.08 15.88 14.54
CA LEU A 340 -7.87 15.79 13.08
C LEU A 340 -9.20 15.48 12.36
N PHE A 341 -9.97 14.51 12.86
CA PHE A 341 -11.30 14.18 12.34
C PHE A 341 -12.35 15.25 12.62
N LEU A 342 -12.07 16.31 13.39
CA LEU A 342 -12.99 17.42 13.62
C LEU A 342 -12.56 18.70 12.90
N MET A 343 -11.36 18.78 12.33
CA MET A 343 -10.92 19.90 11.47
C MET A 343 -11.81 20.05 10.22
N SER A 344 -12.36 21.24 9.98
CA SER A 344 -13.21 21.51 8.82
C SER A 344 -12.63 20.93 7.52
N PRO A 345 -13.32 19.97 6.87
CA PRO A 345 -12.86 19.44 5.59
C PRO A 345 -13.12 20.47 4.48
N ILE A 346 -12.46 20.29 3.33
CA ILE A 346 -12.68 21.12 2.15
C ILE A 346 -13.64 20.37 1.21
N ASP A 347 -14.71 21.01 0.78
CA ASP A 347 -15.58 20.44 -0.28
C ASP A 347 -14.79 20.32 -1.58
N SER A 348 -14.82 19.13 -2.19
CA SER A 348 -14.02 18.87 -3.40
C SER A 348 -14.38 19.78 -4.57
N ASN A 349 -15.65 20.21 -4.68
CA ASN A 349 -16.09 21.19 -5.68
C ASN A 349 -15.42 22.56 -5.53
N LYS A 350 -15.00 22.93 -4.31
CA LYS A 350 -14.26 24.17 -4.04
C LYS A 350 -12.76 23.99 -4.21
N PHE A 351 -12.27 22.78 -3.91
CA PHE A 351 -10.85 22.44 -3.99
C PHE A 351 -10.37 22.28 -5.45
N GLN A 352 -11.13 21.57 -6.27
CA GLN A 352 -10.87 21.37 -7.70
C GLN A 352 -12.16 21.57 -8.52
N PRO A 353 -12.57 22.84 -8.75
CA PRO A 353 -13.80 23.12 -9.50
C PRO A 353 -13.75 22.64 -10.96
N ALA A 354 -12.55 22.48 -11.53
CA ALA A 354 -12.37 22.04 -12.92
C ALA A 354 -12.53 20.53 -13.15
N VAL A 355 -12.62 19.72 -12.08
CA VAL A 355 -12.59 18.25 -12.17
C VAL A 355 -13.93 17.60 -11.82
N ARG A 356 -14.94 18.41 -11.45
CA ARG A 356 -16.24 17.96 -10.92
C ARG A 356 -17.39 18.15 -11.89
#